data_AF-A0A1M5CD32-F1
#
_entry.id   AF-A0A1M5CD32-F1
#
_cell.length_a   1.000
_cell.length_b   1.000
_cell.length_c   1.000
_cell.angle_alpha   90.00
_cell.angle_beta   90.00
_cell.angle_gamma   90.00
#
_symmetry.space_group_name_H-M   'P 1'
#
loop_
_entity.id
_entity.type
_entity.pdbx_description
1 polymer ?
#
loop_
_entity_poly.entity_id
_entity_poly.type
_entity_poly.pdbx_seq_one_letter_code
_entity_poly.pdbx_strand_id
1 'polypeptide(L)'
;MICRLIFLLTFFCSIMPVFASDNEKIVDDIFTSIYNQQFSEAESMLNNQGNQIDSFYFDILSIDLYWWKQVCSQKKSDLQQFKVTLNRVGETQSTPEDNQIRQLVMFSYKLRYEFKRYNILGAIQLRSKIKKLLEEIDPEKLAYSKNRVRLFYLYNSLFDYFDNILNPLFLESKRITRNNALREIEMYTRENDLVVSTLANYFLGKIYFNIEKNPEKGRICFRELTARYPQNAIFAEFLENSQPDS
;
A
#
# COMPACT_ATOMS: atom_id res chain seq x y z
N MET A 1 1.73 -63.45 19.07
CA MET A 1 0.87 -62.27 19.28
C MET A 1 1.55 -61.08 18.62
N ILE A 2 1.41 -60.94 17.30
CA ILE A 2 0.45 -60.05 16.61
C ILE A 2 0.82 -58.56 16.77
N CYS A 3 1.46 -58.07 15.71
CA CYS A 3 1.32 -56.78 15.06
C CYS A 3 0.69 -55.61 15.85
N ARG A 4 1.50 -54.57 16.09
CA ARG A 4 1.08 -53.17 16.03
C ARG A 4 2.15 -52.39 15.26
N LEU A 5 2.07 -52.43 13.93
CA LEU A 5 1.44 -51.42 13.07
C LEU A 5 2.21 -50.10 13.05
N ILE A 6 3.08 -50.04 12.06
CA ILE A 6 3.70 -48.89 11.40
C ILE A 6 2.66 -47.80 11.15
N PHE A 7 2.93 -46.55 11.55
CA PHE A 7 2.43 -45.35 10.87
C PHE A 7 3.43 -44.21 11.10
N LEU A 8 4.56 -44.34 10.41
CA LEU A 8 5.54 -43.26 10.22
C LEU A 8 4.97 -42.36 9.12
N LEU A 9 4.01 -41.51 9.49
CA LEU A 9 3.45 -40.52 8.57
C LEU A 9 4.41 -39.33 8.54
N THR A 10 5.44 -39.45 7.70
CA THR A 10 6.23 -38.32 7.24
C THR A 10 5.29 -37.37 6.52
N PHE A 11 4.80 -36.35 7.23
CA PHE A 11 4.21 -35.17 6.64
C PHE A 11 5.38 -34.37 6.03
N PHE A 12 5.90 -34.85 4.91
CA PHE A 12 6.59 -33.99 3.96
C PHE A 12 5.51 -33.04 3.43
N CYS A 13 5.30 -31.93 4.14
CA CYS A 13 4.76 -30.74 3.52
C CYS A 13 5.74 -30.40 2.40
N SER A 14 5.41 -30.87 1.20
CA SER A 14 5.95 -30.35 -0.04
C SER A 14 5.60 -28.87 -0.06
N ILE A 15 6.48 -28.04 0.48
CA ILE A 15 6.51 -26.61 0.20
C ILE A 15 6.90 -26.56 -1.27
N MET A 16 5.90 -26.69 -2.16
CA MET A 16 6.08 -26.31 -3.55
C MET A 16 6.55 -24.86 -3.49
N PRO A 17 7.78 -24.52 -3.92
CA PRO A 17 8.14 -23.13 -4.08
C PRO A 17 7.12 -22.56 -5.06
N VAL A 18 6.28 -21.66 -4.57
CA VAL A 18 5.44 -20.83 -5.44
C VAL A 18 6.43 -20.01 -6.24
N PHE A 19 6.76 -20.46 -7.43
CA PHE A 19 7.57 -19.69 -8.36
C PHE A 19 6.73 -18.47 -8.72
N ALA A 20 7.11 -17.31 -8.20
CA ALA A 20 6.57 -16.03 -8.64
C ALA A 20 6.75 -15.94 -10.15
N SER A 21 5.73 -15.48 -10.85
CA SER A 21 5.85 -15.23 -12.29
C SER A 21 6.95 -14.19 -12.55
N ASP A 22 7.64 -14.26 -13.69
CA ASP A 22 8.71 -13.28 -14.02
C ASP A 22 8.23 -11.83 -13.91
N ASN A 23 6.95 -11.58 -14.21
CA ASN A 23 6.29 -10.28 -14.04
C ASN A 23 6.24 -9.84 -12.56
N GLU A 24 5.83 -10.74 -11.66
CA GLU A 24 5.73 -10.46 -10.22
C GLU A 24 7.10 -10.17 -9.62
N LYS A 25 8.12 -10.92 -10.03
CA LYS A 25 9.51 -10.66 -9.61
C LYS A 25 9.99 -9.27 -10.04
N ILE A 26 9.74 -8.87 -11.30
CA ILE A 26 10.12 -7.53 -11.78
C ILE A 26 9.42 -6.43 -10.97
N VAL A 27 8.12 -6.61 -10.69
CA VAL A 27 7.35 -5.66 -9.86
C VAL A 27 7.98 -5.55 -8.47
N ASP A 28 8.32 -6.67 -7.84
CA ASP A 28 8.92 -6.72 -6.51
C ASP A 28 10.31 -6.07 -6.47
N ASP A 29 11.15 -6.29 -7.49
CA ASP A 29 12.49 -5.72 -7.58
C ASP A 29 12.42 -4.19 -7.73
N ILE A 30 11.52 -3.67 -8.58
CA ILE A 30 11.32 -2.23 -8.75
C ILE A 30 10.75 -1.62 -7.47
N PHE A 31 9.72 -2.25 -6.89
CA PHE A 31 9.10 -1.79 -5.65
C PHE A 31 10.11 -1.73 -4.51
N THR A 32 10.95 -2.77 -4.40
CA THR A 32 12.03 -2.82 -3.42
C THR A 32 13.04 -1.70 -3.62
N SER A 33 13.42 -1.41 -4.86
CA SER A 33 14.32 -0.30 -5.18
C SER A 33 13.72 1.06 -4.81
N ILE A 34 12.42 1.28 -5.08
CA ILE A 34 11.70 2.51 -4.67
C ILE A 34 11.76 2.65 -3.15
N TYR A 35 11.40 1.60 -2.41
CA TYR A 35 11.30 1.65 -0.97
C TYR A 35 12.67 1.62 -0.27
N ASN A 36 13.75 1.18 -0.92
CA ASN A 36 15.13 1.43 -0.49
C ASN A 36 15.66 2.81 -0.90
N GLN A 37 14.82 3.68 -1.49
CA GLN A 37 15.20 5.03 -1.95
C GLN A 37 16.28 5.03 -3.06
N GLN A 38 16.44 3.92 -3.78
CA GLN A 38 17.32 3.78 -4.95
C GLN A 38 16.61 4.30 -6.20
N PHE A 39 16.19 5.57 -6.19
CA PHE A 39 15.24 6.10 -7.17
C PHE A 39 15.72 6.07 -8.62
N SER A 40 17.01 6.30 -8.88
CA SER A 40 17.57 6.24 -10.23
C SER A 40 17.56 4.82 -10.80
N GLU A 41 17.81 3.82 -9.95
CA GLU A 41 17.75 2.40 -10.32
C GLU A 41 16.31 1.98 -10.61
N ALA A 42 15.38 2.29 -9.69
CA ALA A 42 13.96 2.02 -9.88
C ALA A 42 13.39 2.66 -11.17
N GLU A 43 13.74 3.92 -11.44
CA GLU A 43 13.33 4.63 -12.65
C GLU A 43 13.90 3.97 -13.92
N SER A 44 15.17 3.57 -13.88
CA SER A 44 15.80 2.85 -14.99
C SER A 44 15.15 1.49 -15.24
N MET A 45 14.88 0.72 -14.20
CA MET A 45 14.23 -0.58 -14.31
C MET A 45 12.81 -0.43 -14.87
N LEU A 46 12.02 0.51 -14.35
CA LEU A 46 10.67 0.78 -14.80
C LEU A 46 10.62 1.15 -16.29
N ASN A 47 11.55 1.98 -16.76
CA ASN A 47 11.63 2.39 -18.16
C ASN A 47 12.11 1.26 -19.08
N ASN A 48 13.11 0.48 -18.66
CA ASN A 48 13.72 -0.57 -19.50
C ASN A 48 12.87 -1.84 -19.56
N GLN A 49 12.15 -2.15 -18.49
CA GLN A 49 11.36 -3.37 -18.34
C GLN A 49 9.86 -3.11 -18.45
N GLY A 50 9.43 -1.86 -18.72
CA GLY A 50 8.02 -1.47 -18.76
C GLY A 50 7.14 -2.31 -19.69
N ASN A 51 7.69 -2.81 -20.80
CA ASN A 51 6.97 -3.70 -21.74
C ASN A 51 6.75 -5.13 -21.20
N GLN A 52 7.46 -5.52 -20.14
CA GLN A 52 7.37 -6.84 -19.49
C GLN A 52 6.49 -6.80 -18.25
N ILE A 53 6.18 -5.59 -17.76
CA ILE A 53 5.33 -5.33 -16.60
C ILE A 53 3.92 -5.13 -17.09
N ASP A 54 2.97 -5.63 -16.32
CA ASP A 54 1.58 -5.39 -16.62
C ASP A 54 1.24 -3.89 -16.43
N SER A 55 0.40 -3.33 -17.31
CA SER A 55 0.13 -1.89 -17.36
C SER A 55 -0.42 -1.32 -16.04
N PHE A 56 -1.13 -2.14 -15.25
CA PHE A 56 -1.63 -1.73 -13.95
C PHE A 56 -0.46 -1.51 -12.99
N TYR A 57 0.45 -2.48 -12.86
CA TYR A 57 1.60 -2.33 -11.96
C TYR A 57 2.59 -1.27 -12.43
N PHE A 58 2.77 -1.09 -13.74
CA PHE A 58 3.56 0.03 -14.26
C PHE A 58 3.06 1.37 -13.73
N ASP A 59 1.74 1.57 -13.69
CA ASP A 59 1.13 2.81 -13.18
C ASP A 59 1.24 2.94 -11.67
N ILE A 60 1.01 1.86 -10.92
CA ILE A 60 1.15 1.88 -9.45
C ILE A 60 2.60 2.21 -9.05
N LEU A 61 3.58 1.52 -9.65
CA LEU A 61 5.01 1.74 -9.41
C LEU A 61 5.45 3.14 -9.84
N SER A 62 4.93 3.65 -10.97
CA SER A 62 5.19 5.03 -11.40
C SER A 62 4.73 6.03 -10.34
N ILE A 63 3.50 5.88 -9.84
CA ILE A 63 2.95 6.78 -8.82
C ILE A 63 3.80 6.71 -7.55
N ASP A 64 4.15 5.51 -7.08
CA ASP A 64 4.98 5.30 -5.90
C ASP A 64 6.36 5.93 -6.03
N LEU A 65 7.06 5.68 -7.15
CA LEU A 65 8.39 6.22 -7.43
C LEU A 65 8.41 7.75 -7.31
N TYR A 66 7.52 8.43 -8.04
CA TYR A 66 7.53 9.89 -8.07
C TYR A 66 6.96 10.52 -6.80
N TRP A 67 6.05 9.82 -6.10
CA TRP A 67 5.64 10.23 -4.77
C TRP A 67 6.82 10.20 -3.80
N TRP A 68 7.56 9.10 -3.73
CA TRP A 68 8.70 8.98 -2.80
C TRP A 68 9.86 9.92 -3.18
N LYS A 69 10.17 10.11 -4.46
CA LYS A 69 11.10 11.17 -4.92
C LYS A 69 10.66 12.54 -4.39
N GLN A 70 9.37 12.88 -4.53
CA GLN A 70 8.82 14.15 -4.04
C GLN A 70 8.86 14.29 -2.51
N VAL A 71 8.63 13.19 -1.78
CA VAL A 71 8.70 13.18 -0.32
C VAL A 71 10.12 13.41 0.17
N CYS A 72 11.12 12.77 -0.44
CA CYS A 72 12.51 12.82 0.01
C CYS A 72 13.29 14.04 -0.48
N SER A 73 13.11 14.49 -1.73
CA SER A 73 13.98 15.50 -2.34
C SER A 73 13.50 16.94 -2.18
N GLN A 74 12.18 17.13 -2.00
CA GLN A 74 11.49 18.43 -2.08
C GLN A 74 11.78 19.25 -3.36
N LYS A 75 12.35 18.64 -4.40
CA LYS A 75 12.67 19.33 -5.67
C LYS A 75 11.41 19.63 -6.46
N LYS A 76 11.36 20.83 -7.07
CA LYS A 76 10.23 21.23 -7.94
C LYS A 76 10.07 20.30 -9.15
N SER A 77 11.18 19.79 -9.70
CA SER A 77 11.16 18.81 -10.81
C SER A 77 10.41 17.54 -10.44
N ASP A 78 10.68 16.98 -9.25
CA ASP A 78 10.06 15.73 -8.80
C ASP A 78 8.56 15.92 -8.54
N LEU A 79 8.16 17.08 -8.02
CA LEU A 79 6.75 17.44 -7.92
C LEU A 79 6.06 17.52 -9.28
N GLN A 80 6.71 18.08 -10.30
CA GLN A 80 6.13 18.13 -11.64
C GLN A 80 5.98 16.72 -12.23
N GLN A 81 6.98 15.87 -12.08
CA GLN A 81 6.90 14.48 -12.56
C GLN A 81 5.82 13.69 -11.85
N PHE A 82 5.65 13.89 -10.54
CA PHE A 82 4.53 13.30 -9.81
C PHE A 82 3.16 13.74 -10.36
N LYS A 83 2.98 15.04 -10.66
CA LYS A 83 1.73 15.55 -11.24
C LYS A 83 1.49 15.03 -12.65
N VAL A 84 2.52 15.00 -13.51
CA VAL A 84 2.44 14.43 -14.86
C VAL A 84 2.02 12.97 -14.78
N THR A 85 2.63 12.20 -13.87
CA THR A 85 2.29 10.79 -13.64
C THR A 85 0.84 10.63 -13.22
N LEU A 86 0.36 11.41 -12.25
CA LEU A 86 -1.03 11.38 -11.82
C LEU A 86 -2.05 11.76 -12.90
N ASN A 87 -1.67 12.57 -13.88
CA ASN A 87 -2.54 12.90 -15.01
C ASN A 87 -2.54 11.76 -16.04
N ARG A 88 -1.34 11.27 -16.41
CA ARG A 88 -1.18 10.14 -17.33
C ARG A 88 -1.97 8.91 -16.87
N VAL A 89 -1.87 8.55 -15.59
CA VAL A 89 -2.62 7.41 -15.04
C VAL A 89 -4.13 7.64 -15.09
N GLY A 90 -4.59 8.88 -14.88
CA GLY A 90 -6.01 9.22 -14.98
C GLY A 90 -6.57 9.21 -16.41
N GLU A 91 -5.71 9.30 -17.41
CA GLU A 91 -6.06 9.28 -18.84
C GLU A 91 -5.88 7.89 -19.48
N THR A 92 -5.29 6.94 -18.76
CA THR A 92 -4.94 5.63 -19.32
C THR A 92 -6.19 4.79 -19.57
N GLN A 93 -6.40 4.40 -20.83
CA GLN A 93 -7.46 3.49 -21.22
C GLN A 93 -7.15 2.07 -20.73
N SER A 94 -8.07 1.48 -19.97
CA SER A 94 -7.99 0.11 -19.46
C SER A 94 -9.41 -0.47 -19.39
N THR A 95 -9.55 -1.75 -19.06
CA THR A 95 -10.89 -2.31 -18.82
C THR A 95 -11.59 -1.51 -17.72
N PRO A 96 -12.93 -1.39 -17.75
CA PRO A 96 -13.67 -0.65 -16.74
C PRO A 96 -13.26 -1.04 -15.32
N GLU A 97 -13.03 -2.32 -15.09
CA GLU A 97 -12.58 -2.88 -13.82
C GLU A 97 -11.14 -2.41 -13.50
N ASP A 98 -10.14 -2.68 -14.34
CA ASP A 98 -8.74 -2.30 -14.01
C ASP A 98 -8.57 -0.80 -13.80
N ASN A 99 -9.42 -0.01 -14.44
CA ASN A 99 -9.48 1.42 -14.27
C ASN A 99 -9.95 1.83 -12.86
N GLN A 100 -10.86 1.08 -12.22
CA GLN A 100 -11.39 1.42 -10.91
C GLN A 100 -10.34 1.35 -9.79
N ILE A 101 -9.61 0.24 -9.66
CA ILE A 101 -8.54 0.15 -8.65
C ILE A 101 -7.44 1.18 -8.94
N ARG A 102 -7.05 1.32 -10.21
CA ARG A 102 -6.03 2.29 -10.63
C ARG A 102 -6.43 3.72 -10.23
N GLN A 103 -7.69 4.09 -10.46
CA GLN A 103 -8.24 5.37 -10.02
C GLN A 103 -8.28 5.50 -8.51
N LEU A 104 -8.64 4.45 -7.77
CA LEU A 104 -8.65 4.44 -6.32
C LEU A 104 -7.25 4.75 -5.76
N VAL A 105 -6.22 4.06 -6.27
CA VAL A 105 -4.83 4.33 -5.90
C VAL A 105 -4.47 5.77 -6.27
N MET A 106 -4.68 6.19 -7.51
CA MET A 106 -4.38 7.56 -7.97
C MET A 106 -5.06 8.62 -7.08
N PHE A 107 -6.35 8.49 -6.77
CA PHE A 107 -7.07 9.44 -5.93
C PHE A 107 -6.56 9.42 -4.49
N SER A 108 -6.12 8.27 -3.95
CA SER A 108 -5.48 8.21 -2.64
C SER A 108 -4.18 9.02 -2.57
N TYR A 109 -3.36 9.01 -3.65
CA TYR A 109 -2.15 9.82 -3.75
C TYR A 109 -2.46 11.30 -3.93
N LYS A 110 -3.45 11.64 -4.77
CA LYS A 110 -3.96 13.02 -4.88
C LYS A 110 -4.43 13.53 -3.52
N LEU A 111 -5.18 12.73 -2.77
CA LEU A 111 -5.70 13.10 -1.46
C LEU A 111 -4.56 13.37 -0.46
N ARG A 112 -3.56 12.47 -0.40
CA ARG A 112 -2.35 12.69 0.40
C ARG A 112 -1.62 13.98 0.03
N TYR A 113 -1.49 14.27 -1.26
CA TYR A 113 -0.87 15.49 -1.74
C TYR A 113 -1.67 16.74 -1.35
N GLU A 114 -3.01 16.71 -1.46
CA GLU A 114 -3.89 17.81 -1.03
C GLU A 114 -3.77 18.08 0.47
N PHE A 115 -3.72 17.04 1.30
CA PHE A 115 -3.47 17.18 2.74
C PHE A 115 -2.07 17.73 3.04
N LYS A 116 -1.02 17.26 2.34
CA LYS A 116 0.36 17.76 2.51
C LYS A 116 0.48 19.27 2.27
N ARG A 117 -0.38 19.84 1.41
CA ARG A 117 -0.42 21.29 1.11
C ARG A 117 -1.56 22.04 1.80
N TYR A 118 -2.22 21.43 2.79
CA TYR A 118 -3.34 22.01 3.53
C TYR A 118 -4.53 22.47 2.67
N ASN A 119 -4.74 21.90 1.47
CA ASN A 119 -5.86 22.25 0.61
C ASN A 119 -7.09 21.38 0.94
N ILE A 120 -7.85 21.82 1.94
CA ILE A 120 -9.00 21.09 2.47
C ILE A 120 -10.13 20.94 1.43
N LEU A 121 -10.40 21.97 0.62
CA LEU A 121 -11.46 21.90 -0.40
C LEU A 121 -11.14 20.84 -1.45
N GLY A 122 -9.89 20.77 -1.91
CA GLY A 122 -9.43 19.73 -2.81
C GLY A 122 -9.55 18.34 -2.18
N ALA A 123 -9.17 18.21 -0.90
CA ALA A 123 -9.29 16.96 -0.16
C ALA A 123 -10.75 16.48 -0.04
N ILE A 124 -11.70 17.38 0.25
CA ILE A 124 -13.14 17.04 0.32
C ILE A 124 -13.66 16.56 -1.03
N GLN A 125 -13.31 17.23 -2.13
CA GLN A 125 -13.71 16.81 -3.47
C GLN A 125 -13.17 15.42 -3.82
N LEU A 126 -11.90 15.16 -3.52
CA LEU A 126 -11.28 13.85 -3.74
C LEU A 126 -11.89 12.76 -2.88
N ARG A 127 -12.17 13.05 -1.60
CA ARG A 127 -12.88 12.13 -0.70
C ARG A 127 -14.22 11.71 -1.28
N SER A 128 -15.01 12.65 -1.81
CA SER A 128 -16.29 12.34 -2.46
C SER A 128 -16.13 11.45 -3.69
N LYS A 129 -15.08 11.68 -4.51
CA LYS A 129 -14.78 10.84 -5.68
C LYS A 129 -14.41 9.42 -5.27
N ILE A 130 -13.57 9.26 -4.25
CA ILE A 130 -13.18 7.95 -3.72
C ILE A 130 -14.41 7.20 -3.19
N LYS A 131 -15.26 7.88 -2.40
CA LYS A 131 -16.47 7.26 -1.87
C LYS A 131 -17.38 6.74 -2.98
N LYS A 132 -17.66 7.57 -3.99
CA LYS A 132 -18.47 7.17 -5.15
C LYS A 132 -17.85 5.98 -5.89
N LEU A 133 -16.53 6.02 -6.10
CA LEU A 133 -15.80 4.94 -6.77
C LEU A 133 -15.90 3.62 -5.98
N LEU A 134 -15.80 3.65 -4.65
CA LEU A 134 -15.95 2.46 -3.81
C LEU A 134 -17.38 1.91 -3.83
N GLU A 135 -18.40 2.77 -3.92
CA GLU A 135 -19.81 2.35 -4.08
C GLU A 135 -20.10 1.71 -5.45
N GLU A 136 -19.30 2.02 -6.48
CA GLU A 136 -19.42 1.49 -7.85
C GLU A 136 -18.66 0.16 -8.05
N ILE A 137 -17.73 -0.17 -7.16
CA ILE A 137 -16.96 -1.42 -7.24
C ILE A 137 -17.77 -2.55 -6.60
N ASP A 138 -18.05 -3.59 -7.38
CA ASP A 138 -18.65 -4.84 -6.88
C ASP A 138 -17.55 -5.89 -6.66
N PRO A 139 -17.16 -6.17 -5.39
CA PRO A 139 -16.03 -7.05 -5.09
C PRO A 139 -16.20 -8.49 -5.60
N GLU A 140 -17.45 -8.97 -5.74
CA GLU A 140 -17.77 -10.32 -6.21
C GLU A 140 -17.62 -10.48 -7.73
N LYS A 141 -17.66 -9.35 -8.45
CA LYS A 141 -17.50 -9.31 -9.92
C LYS A 141 -16.09 -8.94 -10.36
N LEU A 142 -15.16 -8.75 -9.42
CA LEU A 142 -13.79 -8.39 -9.72
C LEU A 142 -13.04 -9.56 -10.35
N ALA A 143 -12.91 -9.56 -11.67
CA ALA A 143 -12.07 -10.49 -12.43
C ALA A 143 -10.57 -10.14 -12.34
N TYR A 144 -10.08 -9.73 -11.16
CA TYR A 144 -8.68 -9.36 -10.97
C TYR A 144 -7.81 -10.52 -10.51
N SER A 145 -6.49 -10.36 -10.68
CA SER A 145 -5.54 -11.20 -9.96
C SER A 145 -5.68 -11.03 -8.45
N LYS A 146 -5.38 -12.09 -7.70
CA LYS A 146 -5.49 -12.12 -6.22
C LYS A 146 -4.79 -10.94 -5.53
N ASN A 147 -3.64 -10.54 -6.05
CA ASN A 147 -2.83 -9.44 -5.52
C ASN A 147 -3.52 -8.07 -5.69
N ARG A 148 -4.13 -7.82 -6.85
CA ARG A 148 -4.92 -6.59 -7.10
C ARG A 148 -6.16 -6.53 -6.20
N VAL A 149 -6.85 -7.65 -6.00
CA VAL A 149 -8.00 -7.72 -5.08
C VAL A 149 -7.59 -7.35 -3.66
N ARG A 150 -6.46 -7.88 -3.17
CA ARG A 150 -5.91 -7.54 -1.85
C ARG A 150 -5.55 -6.06 -1.75
N LEU A 151 -4.92 -5.51 -2.79
CA LEU A 151 -4.59 -4.09 -2.84
C LEU A 151 -5.85 -3.22 -2.76
N PHE A 152 -6.90 -3.57 -3.51
CA PHE A 152 -8.20 -2.92 -3.41
C PHE A 152 -8.74 -2.94 -1.99
N TYR A 153 -8.82 -4.12 -1.36
CA TYR A 153 -9.35 -4.21 0.00
C TYR A 153 -8.52 -3.43 1.00
N LEU A 154 -7.19 -3.42 0.89
CA LEU A 154 -6.34 -2.57 1.73
C LEU A 154 -6.70 -1.08 1.58
N TYR A 155 -6.86 -0.58 0.35
CA TYR A 155 -7.25 0.81 0.11
C TYR A 155 -8.67 1.10 0.61
N ASN A 156 -9.60 0.16 0.49
CA ASN A 156 -10.94 0.28 1.04
C ASN A 156 -10.91 0.40 2.58
N SER A 157 -10.21 -0.51 3.27
CA SER A 157 -10.07 -0.45 4.74
C SER A 157 -9.36 0.83 5.19
N LEU A 158 -8.33 1.30 4.47
CA LEU A 158 -7.69 2.59 4.76
C LEU A 158 -8.68 3.75 4.61
N PHE A 159 -9.48 3.77 3.54
CA PHE A 159 -10.50 4.79 3.35
C PHE A 159 -11.54 4.76 4.47
N ASP A 160 -12.09 3.60 4.80
CA ASP A 160 -13.04 3.44 5.90
C ASP A 160 -12.45 3.91 7.23
N TYR A 161 -11.19 3.60 7.51
CA TYR A 161 -10.54 4.09 8.72
C TYR A 161 -10.50 5.63 8.77
N PHE A 162 -10.00 6.28 7.71
CA PHE A 162 -9.87 7.75 7.68
C PHE A 162 -11.20 8.49 7.55
N ASP A 163 -12.16 7.96 6.80
CA ASP A 163 -13.49 8.55 6.63
C ASP A 163 -14.23 8.68 7.96
N ASN A 164 -14.02 7.70 8.84
CA ASN A 164 -14.66 7.60 10.14
C ASN A 164 -13.84 8.25 11.29
N ILE A 165 -12.65 8.81 11.02
CA ILE A 165 -11.94 9.70 11.95
C ILE A 165 -12.50 11.12 11.92
N LEU A 166 -12.88 11.61 10.75
CA LEU A 166 -13.24 13.01 10.51
C LEU A 166 -14.63 13.40 11.05
N ASN A 167 -15.28 12.53 11.83
CA ASN A 167 -16.61 12.79 12.38
C ASN A 167 -16.55 12.99 13.92
N PRO A 168 -16.69 14.23 14.41
CA PRO A 168 -16.59 14.56 15.85
C PRO A 168 -17.80 14.11 16.67
N LEU A 169 -18.86 13.63 16.03
CA LEU A 169 -20.04 13.09 16.70
C LEU A 169 -19.78 11.61 16.96
N PHE A 170 -19.54 11.26 18.23
CA PHE A 170 -19.22 9.94 18.79
C PHE A 170 -20.28 8.84 18.53
N LEU A 171 -20.72 8.67 17.28
CA LEU A 171 -21.65 7.63 16.85
C LEU A 171 -20.95 6.28 16.97
N GLU A 172 -21.56 5.36 17.72
CA GLU A 172 -21.00 4.04 17.99
C GLU A 172 -20.73 3.25 16.70
N SER A 173 -21.65 3.33 15.72
CA SER A 173 -21.48 2.68 14.41
C SER A 173 -20.19 3.11 13.70
N LYS A 174 -19.81 4.38 13.81
CA LYS A 174 -18.59 4.93 13.21
C LYS A 174 -17.32 4.43 13.91
N ARG A 175 -17.37 4.30 15.24
CA ARG A 175 -16.29 3.67 16.01
C ARG A 175 -16.12 2.20 15.62
N ILE A 176 -17.22 1.46 15.47
CA ILE A 176 -17.20 0.06 15.06
C ILE A 176 -16.56 -0.07 13.66
N THR A 177 -16.99 0.71 12.67
CA THR A 177 -16.40 0.69 11.33
C THR A 177 -14.90 1.00 11.36
N ARG A 178 -14.48 2.04 12.08
CA ARG A 178 -13.05 2.38 12.23
C ARG A 178 -12.25 1.22 12.86
N ASN A 179 -12.77 0.60 13.91
CA ASN A 179 -12.09 -0.49 14.60
C ASN A 179 -11.99 -1.75 13.71
N ASN A 180 -13.03 -2.05 12.93
CA ASN A 180 -13.00 -3.16 11.98
C ASN A 180 -11.98 -2.90 10.87
N ALA A 181 -12.01 -1.70 10.29
CA ALA A 181 -11.02 -1.28 9.28
C ALA A 181 -9.58 -1.37 9.82
N LEU A 182 -9.33 -0.94 11.05
CA LEU A 182 -8.02 -1.05 11.68
C LEU A 182 -7.56 -2.51 11.80
N ARG A 183 -8.45 -3.43 12.21
CA ARG A 183 -8.15 -4.87 12.27
C ARG A 183 -7.87 -5.48 10.90
N GLU A 184 -8.61 -5.06 9.87
CA GLU A 184 -8.36 -5.51 8.50
C GLU A 184 -6.98 -5.06 8.01
N ILE A 185 -6.62 -3.79 8.24
CA ILE A 185 -5.28 -3.27 7.92
C ILE A 185 -4.20 -4.06 8.67
N GLU A 186 -4.40 -4.38 9.96
CA GLU A 186 -3.51 -5.24 10.74
C GLU A 186 -3.31 -6.61 10.08
N MET A 187 -4.36 -7.23 9.55
CA MET A 187 -4.24 -8.53 8.86
C MET A 187 -3.37 -8.43 7.61
N TYR A 188 -3.51 -7.35 6.83
CA TYR A 188 -2.72 -7.15 5.59
C TYR A 188 -1.22 -6.99 5.83
N THR A 189 -0.78 -6.63 7.05
CA THR A 189 0.66 -6.56 7.39
C THR A 189 1.39 -7.91 7.29
N ARG A 190 0.64 -9.02 7.33
CA ARG A 190 1.15 -10.40 7.33
C ARG A 190 0.92 -11.13 5.99
N GLU A 191 0.41 -10.44 4.98
CA GLU A 191 0.25 -11.03 3.65
C GLU A 191 1.60 -11.33 3.01
N ASN A 192 1.63 -12.37 2.18
CA ASN A 192 2.82 -12.74 1.40
C ASN A 192 3.09 -11.77 0.24
N ASP A 193 2.09 -10.96 -0.15
CA ASP A 193 2.23 -9.94 -1.18
C ASP A 193 3.11 -8.79 -0.66
N LEU A 194 4.24 -8.56 -1.32
CA LEU A 194 5.24 -7.58 -0.90
C LEU A 194 4.67 -6.16 -0.88
N VAL A 195 3.91 -5.79 -1.90
CA VAL A 195 3.33 -4.45 -2.07
C VAL A 195 2.29 -4.20 -0.98
N VAL A 196 1.33 -5.11 -0.84
CA VAL A 196 0.24 -5.01 0.14
C VAL A 196 0.79 -4.98 1.55
N SER A 197 1.67 -5.92 1.92
CA SER A 197 2.22 -5.97 3.28
C SER A 197 3.06 -4.74 3.61
N THR A 198 3.81 -4.20 2.66
CA THR A 198 4.61 -2.99 2.85
C THR A 198 3.74 -1.76 3.05
N LEU A 199 2.74 -1.56 2.18
CA LEU A 199 1.80 -0.45 2.29
C LEU A 199 1.00 -0.54 3.61
N ALA A 200 0.53 -1.73 3.97
CA ALA A 200 -0.20 -1.97 5.21
C ALA A 200 0.65 -1.61 6.43
N ASN A 201 1.91 -2.11 6.51
CA ASN A 201 2.82 -1.76 7.61
C ASN A 201 3.09 -0.25 7.65
N TYR A 202 3.32 0.40 6.51
CA TYR A 202 3.62 1.83 6.45
C TYR A 202 2.43 2.67 6.97
N PHE A 203 1.23 2.43 6.45
CA PHE A 203 0.06 3.18 6.87
C PHE A 203 -0.35 2.87 8.31
N LEU A 204 -0.33 1.60 8.71
CA LEU A 204 -0.66 1.18 10.07
C LEU A 204 0.29 1.78 11.10
N GLY A 205 1.60 1.74 10.81
CA GLY A 205 2.61 2.38 11.66
C GLY A 205 2.33 3.86 11.86
N LYS A 206 2.03 4.58 10.77
CA LYS A 206 1.65 6.00 10.83
C LYS A 206 0.34 6.25 11.59
N ILE A 207 -0.65 5.37 11.43
CA ILE A 207 -1.92 5.44 12.15
C ILE A 207 -1.66 5.32 13.66
N TYR A 208 -0.84 4.35 14.07
CA TYR A 208 -0.53 4.15 15.48
C TYR A 208 0.24 5.31 16.09
N PHE A 209 1.24 5.86 15.41
CA PHE A 209 1.97 7.03 15.91
C PHE A 209 1.11 8.28 15.98
N ASN A 210 0.41 8.60 14.89
CA ASN A 210 -0.16 9.94 14.73
C ASN A 210 -1.58 10.04 15.26
N ILE A 211 -2.34 8.94 15.28
CA ILE A 211 -3.79 8.96 15.50
C ILE A 211 -4.16 8.16 16.74
N GLU A 212 -3.85 6.86 16.77
CA GLU A 212 -4.20 5.99 17.90
C GLU A 212 -3.33 6.22 19.14
N LYS A 213 -2.24 6.98 19.00
CA LYS A 213 -1.26 7.30 20.06
C LYS A 213 -0.73 6.03 20.75
N ASN A 214 -0.46 5.00 19.96
CA ASN A 214 0.13 3.73 20.42
C ASN A 214 1.50 3.51 19.77
N PRO A 215 2.56 4.21 20.23
CA PRO A 215 3.85 4.17 19.57
C PRO A 215 4.50 2.79 19.58
N GLU A 216 4.25 1.94 20.57
CA GLU A 216 4.79 0.57 20.62
C GLU A 216 4.34 -0.25 19.41
N LYS A 217 3.04 -0.21 19.08
CA LYS A 217 2.52 -0.89 17.88
C LYS A 217 3.04 -0.24 16.59
N GLY A 218 3.22 1.08 16.58
CA GLY A 218 3.86 1.79 15.47
C GLY A 218 5.28 1.29 15.21
N ARG A 219 6.10 1.14 16.26
CA ARG A 219 7.48 0.66 16.16
C ARG A 219 7.57 -0.77 15.64
N ILE A 220 6.60 -1.65 15.95
CA ILE A 220 6.56 -3.00 15.37
C ILE A 220 6.50 -2.91 13.83
N CYS A 221 5.61 -2.07 13.29
CA CYS A 221 5.46 -1.91 11.85
C CYS A 221 6.75 -1.35 11.21
N PHE A 222 7.34 -0.32 11.79
CA PHE A 222 8.55 0.29 11.23
C PHE A 222 9.83 -0.53 11.45
N ARG A 223 9.86 -1.43 12.44
CA ARG A 223 10.92 -2.43 12.58
C ARG A 223 10.91 -3.40 11.41
N GLU A 224 9.74 -3.94 11.06
CA GLU A 224 9.58 -4.81 9.89
C GLU A 224 9.99 -4.09 8.60
N LEU A 225 9.55 -2.84 8.42
CA LEU A 225 9.91 -2.04 7.25
C LEU A 225 11.39 -1.71 7.18
N THR A 226 12.04 -1.39 8.29
CA THR A 226 13.48 -1.07 8.33
C THR A 226 14.32 -2.31 8.07
N ALA A 227 13.90 -3.48 8.59
CA ALA A 227 14.56 -4.75 8.29
C ALA A 227 14.48 -5.11 6.80
N ARG A 228 13.33 -4.82 6.16
CA ARG A 228 13.09 -5.09 4.74
C ARG A 228 13.75 -4.06 3.80
N TYR A 229 13.75 -2.79 4.20
CA TYR A 229 14.25 -1.66 3.41
C TYR A 229 15.29 -0.85 4.20
N PRO A 230 16.49 -1.42 4.44
CA PRO A 230 17.48 -0.82 5.34
C PRO A 230 18.03 0.52 4.88
N GLN A 231 17.88 0.87 3.59
CA GLN A 231 18.32 2.16 3.05
C GLN A 231 17.25 3.26 3.18
N ASN A 232 16.05 2.94 3.65
CA ASN A 232 14.98 3.92 3.80
C ASN A 232 15.17 4.77 5.07
N ALA A 233 15.77 5.95 4.91
CA ALA A 233 16.02 6.87 6.03
C ALA A 233 14.73 7.28 6.77
N ILE A 234 13.58 7.36 6.09
CA ILE A 234 12.31 7.75 6.72
C ILE A 234 11.80 6.63 7.64
N PHE A 235 11.98 5.37 7.26
CA PHE A 235 11.59 4.23 8.12
C PHE A 235 12.48 4.13 9.36
N ALA A 236 13.78 4.33 9.20
CA ALA A 236 14.71 4.43 10.31
C ALA A 236 14.33 5.58 11.26
N GLU A 237 14.03 6.76 10.71
CA GLU A 237 13.60 7.92 11.49
C GLU A 237 12.33 7.62 12.31
N PHE A 238 11.30 7.02 11.71
CA PHE A 238 10.09 6.64 12.45
C PHE A 238 10.37 5.60 13.56
N LEU A 239 11.34 4.71 13.37
CA LEU A 239 11.72 3.73 14.38
C LEU A 239 12.48 4.39 15.55
N GLU A 240 13.35 5.36 15.26
CA GLU A 240 14.21 6.07 16.21
C GLU A 240 13.48 7.18 16.98
N ASN A 241 12.82 8.11 16.29
CA ASN A 241 12.15 9.29 16.86
C ASN A 241 10.92 8.96 17.72
N SER A 242 10.68 7.66 17.93
CA SER A 242 9.63 7.15 18.78
C SER A 242 10.13 6.80 20.17
N GLN A 243 11.44 6.87 20.47
CA GLN A 243 11.93 6.67 21.84
C GLN A 243 11.44 7.82 22.73
N PRO A 244 10.79 7.55 23.88
CA PRO A 244 10.56 8.60 24.85
C PRO A 244 11.94 9.08 25.34
N ASP A 245 12.13 10.39 25.45
CA ASP A 245 13.29 10.98 26.12
C ASP A 245 13.52 10.25 27.45
N SER A 246 14.58 9.44 27.50
CA SER A 246 15.00 8.66 28.66
C SER A 246 15.71 9.53 29.69
#